data_AF-A0A842HH34-F1
#
_entry.id   AF-A0A842HH34-F1
#
_cell.length_a   1.000
_cell.length_b   1.000
_cell.length_c   1.000
_cell.angle_alpha   90.00
_cell.angle_beta   90.00
_cell.angle_gamma   90.00
#
_symmetry.space_group_name_H-M   'P 1'
#
loop_
_entity.id
_entity.type
_entity.pdbx_description
1 polymer ?
#
loop_
_entity_poly.entity_id
_entity_poly.type
_entity_poly.pdbx_seq_one_letter_code
_entity_poly.pdbx_strand_id
1 'polypeptide(L)'
;MKSLLLSVLLCLLSANCFGYYMAQQGRWLSRDPIGEKGGKNLYAMVDNDAVNRLDYLGLFDKSIADNGIVTIKVKNCEIVILDGHGSKKTPHVFTFPEGTCAAGGFLGCYPGTTNDTIPEDNRVPGAPTDKEPRADIKGSKLWSERKKIIEGAEEKAKMICRDPKKCCENIIITVTDTVPNPAWYDIISTPPKEDVVFKYDCEKGKLNRVSGPSDYYNF
;
A
#
# COMPACT_ATOMS: atom_id res chain seq x y z
N MET A 1 4.22 -7.11 -42.76
CA MET A 1 2.95 -6.61 -42.16
C MET A 1 2.16 -7.70 -41.41
N LYS A 2 2.78 -8.75 -40.85
CA LYS A 2 2.07 -9.74 -40.01
C LYS A 2 2.73 -10.02 -38.65
N SER A 3 3.87 -9.41 -38.34
CA SER A 3 4.59 -9.61 -37.07
C SER A 3 4.46 -8.47 -36.06
N LEU A 4 3.97 -7.29 -36.48
CA LEU A 4 3.82 -6.12 -35.59
C LEU A 4 2.47 -6.05 -34.87
N LEU A 5 1.45 -6.74 -35.39
CA LEU A 5 0.12 -6.77 -34.79
C LEU A 5 0.02 -7.75 -33.61
N LEU A 6 0.91 -8.75 -33.54
CA LEU A 6 0.89 -9.76 -32.48
C LEU A 6 1.64 -9.30 -31.21
N SER A 7 2.64 -8.42 -31.35
CA SER A 7 3.37 -7.84 -30.22
C SER A 7 2.59 -6.73 -29.50
N VAL A 8 1.78 -5.96 -30.22
CA VAL A 8 0.89 -4.95 -29.62
C VAL A 8 -0.30 -5.61 -28.91
N LEU A 9 -0.77 -6.76 -29.40
CA LEU A 9 -1.88 -7.50 -28.78
C LEU A 9 -1.47 -8.23 -27.49
N LEU A 10 -0.17 -8.55 -27.31
CA LEU A 10 0.31 -9.24 -26.11
C LEU A 10 0.49 -8.32 -24.88
N CYS A 11 0.63 -7.01 -25.07
CA CYS A 11 0.66 -6.03 -23.98
C CYS A 11 -0.74 -5.59 -23.50
N LEU A 12 -1.79 -5.88 -24.28
CA LEU A 12 -3.17 -5.59 -23.88
C LEU A 12 -3.80 -6.69 -23.02
N LEU A 13 -3.13 -7.84 -22.87
CA LEU A 13 -3.64 -9.01 -22.14
C LEU A 13 -3.06 -9.18 -20.73
N SER A 14 -2.08 -8.38 -20.31
CA SER A 14 -1.68 -8.28 -18.91
C SER A 14 -2.63 -7.33 -18.15
N ALA A 15 -3.88 -7.74 -18.05
CA ALA A 15 -4.97 -7.00 -17.43
C ALA A 15 -4.88 -7.03 -15.89
N ASN A 16 -3.90 -6.32 -15.31
CA ASN A 16 -3.85 -6.03 -13.87
C ASN A 16 -3.35 -4.60 -13.56
N CYS A 17 -3.46 -3.66 -14.51
CA CYS A 17 -3.14 -2.25 -14.25
C CYS A 17 -4.42 -1.42 -14.26
N PHE A 18 -4.70 -0.71 -13.17
CA PHE A 18 -5.90 0.12 -13.01
C PHE A 18 -5.84 1.44 -13.81
N GLY A 19 -4.67 1.78 -14.41
CA GLY A 19 -4.53 2.86 -15.37
C GLY A 19 -3.24 2.82 -16.19
N TYR A 20 -3.26 3.41 -17.38
CA TYR A 20 -2.09 3.53 -18.25
C TYR A 20 -1.53 4.95 -18.19
N TYR A 21 -0.21 5.13 -18.08
CA TYR A 21 0.41 6.44 -17.95
C TYR A 21 0.94 6.97 -19.30
N MET A 22 0.72 8.25 -19.60
CA MET A 22 1.30 8.93 -20.76
C MET A 22 2.40 9.90 -20.33
N ALA A 23 3.64 9.41 -20.37
CA ALA A 23 4.82 10.18 -19.96
C ALA A 23 4.97 11.52 -20.71
N GLN A 24 4.65 11.55 -22.01
CA GLN A 24 4.77 12.77 -22.82
C GLN A 24 3.85 13.90 -22.37
N GLN A 25 2.74 13.59 -21.68
CA GLN A 25 1.76 14.57 -21.22
C GLN A 25 1.65 14.66 -19.69
N GLY A 26 2.43 13.86 -18.95
CA GLY A 26 2.44 13.89 -17.48
C GLY A 26 1.11 13.50 -16.83
N ARG A 27 0.31 12.63 -17.46
CA ARG A 27 -1.05 12.30 -16.99
C ARG A 27 -1.42 10.84 -17.21
N TRP A 28 -2.42 10.37 -16.48
CA TRP A 28 -3.08 9.09 -16.77
C TRP A 28 -3.86 9.15 -18.09
N LEU A 29 -3.87 8.04 -18.83
CA LEU A 29 -4.62 7.84 -20.08
C LEU A 29 -6.07 7.45 -19.80
N SER A 30 -6.30 6.72 -18.71
CA SER A 30 -7.62 6.40 -18.18
C SER A 30 -8.02 7.41 -17.11
N ARG A 31 -9.34 7.56 -16.90
CA ARG A 31 -9.85 8.27 -15.72
C ARG A 31 -9.47 7.48 -14.48
N ASP A 32 -9.17 8.18 -13.40
CA ASP A 32 -8.98 7.59 -12.08
C ASP A 32 -10.20 6.72 -11.71
N PRO A 33 -10.01 5.41 -11.43
CA PRO A 33 -11.08 4.50 -11.03
C PRO A 33 -11.83 4.93 -9.76
N ILE A 34 -11.21 5.73 -8.88
CA ILE A 34 -11.88 6.27 -7.67
C ILE A 34 -12.60 7.59 -7.93
N GLY A 35 -12.57 8.10 -9.16
CA GLY A 35 -13.34 9.28 -9.60
C GLY A 35 -12.94 10.56 -8.87
N GLU A 36 -13.89 11.50 -8.74
CA GLU A 36 -13.61 12.84 -8.17
C GLU A 36 -13.18 12.79 -6.69
N LYS A 37 -13.27 11.62 -6.05
CA LYS A 37 -12.73 11.37 -4.70
C LYS A 37 -11.20 11.41 -4.66
N GLY A 38 -10.53 11.12 -5.78
CA GLY A 38 -9.06 11.26 -5.92
C GLY A 38 -8.61 12.69 -6.22
N GLY A 39 -9.55 13.62 -6.39
CA GLY A 39 -9.28 15.02 -6.75
C GLY A 39 -10.09 15.45 -7.96
N LYS A 40 -10.15 16.78 -8.20
CA LYS A 40 -10.93 17.35 -9.31
C LYS A 40 -10.38 16.98 -10.69
N ASN A 41 -9.09 16.68 -10.77
CA ASN A 41 -8.45 16.27 -12.02
C ASN A 41 -8.27 14.75 -12.06
N LEU A 42 -9.22 14.08 -12.71
CA LEU A 42 -9.29 12.62 -12.86
C LEU A 42 -8.17 12.01 -13.72
N TYR A 43 -7.26 12.84 -14.21
CA TYR A 43 -6.11 12.42 -15.02
C TYR A 43 -4.79 12.83 -14.38
N ALA A 44 -4.80 13.55 -13.24
CA ALA A 44 -3.58 14.04 -12.62
C ALA A 44 -2.71 12.87 -12.14
N MET A 45 -1.42 12.93 -12.50
CA MET A 45 -0.42 12.00 -12.01
C MET A 45 0.16 12.56 -10.71
N VAL A 46 -0.18 11.92 -9.58
CA VAL A 46 0.33 12.22 -8.24
C VAL A 46 0.32 13.71 -7.87
N ASP A 47 -0.80 14.39 -8.14
CA ASP A 47 -1.00 15.83 -7.84
C ASP A 47 0.07 16.74 -8.49
N ASN A 48 0.58 16.34 -9.65
CA ASN A 48 1.67 16.97 -10.40
C ASN A 48 3.02 17.03 -9.65
N ASP A 49 3.22 16.20 -8.64
CA ASP A 49 4.42 16.14 -7.81
C ASP A 49 5.14 14.79 -7.95
N ALA A 50 5.28 14.33 -9.19
CA ALA A 50 5.84 13.02 -9.54
C ALA A 50 7.33 12.84 -9.18
N VAL A 51 8.02 13.92 -8.75
CA VAL A 51 9.40 13.88 -8.26
C VAL A 51 9.44 13.44 -6.79
N ASN A 52 8.47 13.88 -5.98
CA ASN A 52 8.46 13.64 -4.53
C ASN A 52 7.44 12.58 -4.11
N ARG A 53 6.55 12.19 -5.02
CA ARG A 53 5.46 11.27 -4.75
C ARG A 53 5.43 10.14 -5.77
N LEU A 54 5.18 8.94 -5.29
CA LEU A 54 5.04 7.73 -6.10
C LEU A 54 3.62 7.19 -5.93
N ASP A 55 2.89 7.03 -7.03
CA ASP A 55 1.65 6.27 -7.08
C ASP A 55 1.83 5.09 -8.05
N TYR A 56 2.36 3.98 -7.52
CA TYR A 56 2.76 2.81 -8.32
C TYR A 56 1.56 2.15 -9.03
N LEU A 57 0.34 2.29 -8.49
CA LEU A 57 -0.87 1.62 -9.02
C LEU A 57 -2.13 2.50 -9.12
N GLY A 58 -2.08 3.77 -8.75
CA GLY A 58 -3.26 4.66 -8.64
C GLY A 58 -3.92 4.64 -7.26
N LEU A 59 -3.30 4.04 -6.25
CA LEU A 59 -3.96 3.55 -5.03
C LEU A 59 -3.75 4.48 -3.83
N PHE A 60 -2.53 4.73 -3.38
CA PHE A 60 -2.22 5.63 -2.25
C PHE A 60 -1.06 6.56 -2.60
N ASP A 61 -1.01 7.74 -1.96
CA ASP A 61 0.14 8.64 -2.15
C ASP A 61 1.20 8.36 -1.08
N LYS A 62 2.43 8.09 -1.51
CA LYS A 62 3.58 7.90 -0.64
C LYS A 62 4.63 8.98 -0.91
N SER A 63 5.10 9.63 0.15
CA SER A 63 6.19 10.61 0.12
C SER A 63 7.19 10.33 1.22
N ILE A 64 8.47 10.62 0.97
CA ILE A 64 9.58 10.29 1.87
C ILE A 64 10.38 11.57 2.10
N ALA A 65 10.49 11.98 3.36
CA ALA A 65 11.30 13.11 3.76
C ALA A 65 12.78 12.72 3.87
N ASP A 66 13.69 13.70 3.82
CA ASP A 66 15.15 13.50 3.89
C ASP A 66 15.62 12.74 5.14
N ASN A 67 14.82 12.78 6.21
CA ASN A 67 15.08 12.08 7.46
C ASN A 67 14.54 10.63 7.50
N GLY A 68 14.03 10.13 6.37
CA GLY A 68 13.47 8.78 6.25
C GLY A 68 12.05 8.62 6.79
N ILE A 69 11.39 9.71 7.26
CA ILE A 69 9.96 9.66 7.58
C ILE A 69 9.18 9.47 6.28
N VAL A 70 8.18 8.59 6.35
CA VAL A 70 7.26 8.31 5.25
C VAL A 70 5.91 8.87 5.63
N THR A 71 5.29 9.60 4.71
CA THR A 71 3.90 10.01 4.80
C THR A 71 3.08 9.21 3.80
N ILE A 72 2.06 8.51 4.29
CA ILE A 72 1.12 7.72 3.52
C ILE A 72 -0.25 8.41 3.57
N LYS A 73 -0.74 8.84 2.40
CA LYS A 73 -2.14 9.25 2.26
C LYS A 73 -2.93 8.06 1.74
N VAL A 74 -3.64 7.40 2.64
CA VAL A 74 -4.46 6.23 2.32
C VAL A 74 -5.75 6.70 1.65
N LYS A 75 -6.13 6.13 0.50
CA LYS A 75 -7.39 6.48 -0.16
C LYS A 75 -8.55 5.62 0.36
N ASN A 76 -9.78 5.94 -0.04
CA ASN A 76 -10.95 5.15 0.36
C ASN A 76 -10.90 3.74 -0.24
N CYS A 77 -11.41 2.76 0.50
CA CYS A 77 -11.39 1.34 0.12
C CYS A 77 -9.98 0.73 0.11
N GLU A 78 -9.08 1.26 0.94
CA GLU A 78 -7.70 0.83 1.01
C GLU A 78 -7.21 0.57 2.42
N ILE A 79 -6.30 -0.38 2.52
CA ILE A 79 -5.54 -0.65 3.72
C ILE A 79 -4.07 -0.66 3.35
N VAL A 80 -3.28 0.24 3.95
CA VAL A 80 -1.84 0.32 3.66
C VAL A 80 -1.05 -0.17 4.87
N ILE A 81 -0.22 -1.18 4.65
CA ILE A 81 0.77 -1.65 5.61
C ILE A 81 2.14 -1.12 5.15
N LEU A 82 2.77 -0.32 5.99
CA LEU A 82 4.15 0.12 5.80
C LEU A 82 5.07 -0.85 6.56
N ASP A 83 5.87 -1.65 5.84
CA ASP A 83 6.78 -2.65 6.41
C ASP A 83 8.23 -2.29 6.08
N GLY A 84 8.95 -1.72 7.05
CA GLY A 84 10.28 -1.19 6.81
C GLY A 84 10.99 -0.65 8.05
N HIS A 85 11.79 0.39 7.85
CA HIS A 85 12.51 1.07 8.93
C HIS A 85 11.54 1.73 9.88
N GLY A 86 11.90 1.77 11.16
CA GLY A 86 11.17 2.54 12.15
C GLY A 86 12.10 3.24 13.11
N SER A 87 11.61 4.33 13.70
CA SER A 87 12.36 5.17 14.63
C SER A 87 11.76 5.10 16.01
N LYS A 88 12.63 5.15 17.03
CA LYS A 88 12.23 5.25 18.44
C LYS A 88 11.53 6.58 18.77
N LYS A 89 11.80 7.63 17.99
CA LYS A 89 11.37 9.01 18.31
C LYS A 89 10.42 9.60 17.28
N THR A 90 10.51 9.15 16.04
CA THR A 90 9.91 9.86 14.91
C THR A 90 8.94 8.93 14.18
N PRO A 91 7.63 9.18 14.25
CA PRO A 91 6.65 8.32 13.60
C PRO A 91 6.65 8.52 12.07
N HIS A 92 6.28 7.47 11.34
CA HIS A 92 5.70 7.65 10.01
C HIS A 92 4.30 8.24 10.14
N VAL A 93 3.84 8.94 9.11
CA VAL A 93 2.57 9.66 9.14
C VAL A 93 1.56 8.95 8.24
N PHE A 94 0.37 8.70 8.77
CA PHE A 94 -0.77 8.20 7.99
C PHE A 94 -1.88 9.25 8.00
N THR A 95 -2.41 9.58 6.83
CA THR A 95 -3.60 10.42 6.70
C THR A 95 -4.69 9.65 5.98
N PHE A 96 -5.92 9.83 6.43
CA PHE A 96 -7.10 9.12 5.93
C PHE A 96 -8.15 10.13 5.45
N PRO A 97 -9.05 9.77 4.51
CA PRO A 97 -10.17 10.61 4.13
C PRO A 97 -11.13 10.87 5.30
N GLU A 98 -12.14 11.71 5.14
CA GLU A 98 -13.19 11.85 6.16
C GLU A 98 -14.25 10.73 6.00
N GLY A 99 -14.76 10.19 7.12
CA GLY A 99 -15.85 9.18 7.12
C GLY A 99 -15.44 7.77 6.65
N THR A 100 -14.23 7.35 7.02
CA THR A 100 -13.39 6.37 6.29
C THR A 100 -13.82 4.93 6.21
N CYS A 101 -13.55 4.39 5.02
CA CYS A 101 -13.39 2.97 4.71
C CYS A 101 -11.93 2.69 4.36
N ALA A 102 -11.02 3.14 5.23
CA ALA A 102 -9.59 3.14 5.00
C ALA A 102 -8.85 2.80 6.29
N ALA A 103 -7.72 2.09 6.19
CA ALA A 103 -6.92 1.74 7.35
C ALA A 103 -5.40 1.72 7.06
N GLY A 104 -4.62 1.78 8.12
CA GLY A 104 -3.16 1.82 8.08
C GLY A 104 -2.54 0.99 9.19
N GLY A 105 -1.36 0.45 8.93
CA GLY A 105 -0.55 -0.25 9.91
C GLY A 105 0.92 -0.16 9.57
N PHE A 106 1.77 -0.34 10.58
CA PHE A 106 3.21 -0.26 10.43
C PHE A 106 3.91 -1.47 11.05
N LEU A 107 4.91 -1.99 10.35
CA LEU A 107 5.88 -2.98 10.82
C LEU A 107 7.29 -2.41 10.66
N GLY A 108 8.10 -2.61 11.69
CA GLY A 108 9.47 -2.11 11.73
C GLY A 108 9.96 -1.99 13.16
N CYS A 109 11.17 -1.48 13.33
CA CYS A 109 11.70 -1.15 14.66
C CYS A 109 10.79 -0.14 15.37
N TYR A 110 10.48 -0.36 16.66
CA TYR A 110 9.68 0.55 17.47
C TYR A 110 8.30 0.87 16.86
N PRO A 111 7.47 -0.13 16.51
CA PRO A 111 6.27 0.08 15.74
C PRO A 111 5.21 0.87 16.49
N GLY A 112 5.20 0.83 17.83
CA GLY A 112 4.37 1.69 18.66
C GLY A 112 4.57 3.18 18.38
N THR A 113 5.79 3.62 18.04
CA THR A 113 6.03 5.03 17.70
C THR A 113 5.10 5.49 16.58
N THR A 114 4.93 4.68 15.53
CA THR A 114 4.07 4.98 14.38
C THR A 114 2.62 4.55 14.65
N ASN A 115 2.40 3.29 14.99
CA ASN A 115 1.05 2.73 15.11
C ASN A 115 0.22 3.48 16.15
N ASP A 116 0.80 3.95 17.26
CA ASP A 116 0.06 4.70 18.28
C ASP A 116 -0.48 6.04 17.77
N THR A 117 0.09 6.59 16.69
CA THR A 117 -0.39 7.84 16.06
C THR A 117 -1.52 7.62 15.06
N ILE A 118 -1.73 6.39 14.61
CA ILE A 118 -2.84 6.03 13.70
C ILE A 118 -4.13 6.00 14.54
N PRO A 119 -5.20 6.75 14.17
CA PRO A 119 -6.47 6.69 14.88
C PRO A 119 -6.97 5.25 15.03
N GLU A 120 -7.56 4.89 16.17
CA GLU A 120 -7.97 3.51 16.46
C GLU A 120 -8.91 2.94 15.39
N ASP A 121 -9.86 3.76 14.93
CA ASP A 121 -10.79 3.40 13.85
C ASP A 121 -10.12 3.19 12.49
N ASN A 122 -8.92 3.73 12.28
CA ASN A 122 -8.14 3.55 11.05
C ASN A 122 -6.98 2.58 11.25
N ARG A 123 -6.72 2.07 12.46
CA ARG A 123 -5.60 1.17 12.72
C ARG A 123 -5.96 -0.25 12.31
N VAL A 124 -5.02 -0.93 11.67
CA VAL A 124 -5.14 -2.37 11.40
C VAL A 124 -5.17 -3.13 12.75
N PRO A 125 -6.21 -3.94 13.02
CA PRO A 125 -6.28 -4.79 14.21
C PRO A 125 -5.05 -5.67 14.34
N GLY A 126 -4.48 -5.77 15.54
CA GLY A 126 -3.29 -6.59 15.77
C GLY A 126 -1.97 -5.98 15.27
N ALA A 127 -1.97 -4.76 14.74
CA ALA A 127 -0.74 -4.03 14.47
C ALA A 127 0.08 -3.84 15.77
N PRO A 128 1.39 -4.12 15.77
CA PRO A 128 2.19 -4.09 17.00
C PRO A 128 2.36 -2.66 17.53
N THR A 129 2.12 -2.46 18.82
CA THR A 129 2.23 -1.15 19.50
C THR A 129 3.35 -1.09 20.53
N ASP A 130 4.14 -2.16 20.66
CA ASP A 130 5.29 -2.17 21.57
C ASP A 130 6.41 -1.23 21.07
N LYS A 131 7.29 -0.84 22.01
CA LYS A 131 8.40 0.09 21.77
C LYS A 131 9.75 -0.63 21.71
N GLU A 132 9.77 -1.86 21.20
CA GLU A 132 10.99 -2.66 21.09
C GLU A 132 11.67 -2.53 19.72
N PRO A 133 13.01 -2.61 19.63
CA PRO A 133 13.70 -2.75 18.36
C PRO A 133 13.40 -4.11 17.71
N ARG A 134 13.43 -4.17 16.37
CA ARG A 134 13.43 -5.43 15.60
C ARG A 134 14.88 -5.74 15.22
N ALA A 135 15.64 -6.26 16.19
CA ALA A 135 17.08 -6.51 16.06
C ALA A 135 17.42 -7.71 15.16
N ASP A 136 16.44 -8.58 14.86
CA ASP A 136 16.59 -9.71 13.96
C ASP A 136 15.47 -9.69 12.90
N ILE A 137 15.76 -9.10 11.74
CA ILE A 137 14.86 -9.01 10.59
C ILE A 137 14.64 -10.40 9.96
N LYS A 138 15.51 -11.37 10.24
CA LYS A 138 15.38 -12.78 9.82
C LYS A 138 14.77 -13.68 10.91
N GLY A 139 14.38 -13.11 12.06
CA GLY A 139 13.85 -13.84 13.19
C GLY A 139 12.38 -14.22 13.05
N SER A 140 11.98 -15.32 13.71
CA SER A 140 10.60 -15.82 13.77
C SER A 140 9.57 -14.78 14.22
N LYS A 141 9.99 -13.79 15.03
CA LYS A 141 9.12 -12.73 15.54
C LYS A 141 8.58 -11.83 14.43
N LEU A 142 9.44 -11.31 13.54
CA LEU A 142 8.98 -10.41 12.47
C LEU A 142 8.09 -11.15 11.47
N TRP A 143 8.41 -12.40 11.14
CA TRP A 143 7.55 -13.24 10.30
C TRP A 143 6.16 -13.47 10.94
N SER A 144 6.11 -13.70 12.26
CA SER A 144 4.85 -13.81 12.98
C SER A 144 4.05 -12.50 13.01
N GLU A 145 4.73 -11.35 13.11
CA GLU A 145 4.10 -10.02 13.07
C GLU A 145 3.55 -9.71 11.66
N ARG A 146 4.29 -10.06 10.60
CA ARG A 146 3.84 -10.00 9.20
C ARG A 146 2.59 -10.80 8.95
N LYS A 147 2.53 -12.03 9.48
CA LYS A 147 1.33 -12.85 9.39
C LYS A 147 0.14 -12.19 10.09
N LYS A 148 0.32 -11.78 11.34
CA LYS A 148 -0.73 -11.17 12.16
C LYS A 148 -1.27 -9.88 11.56
N ILE A 149 -0.42 -9.01 11.01
CA ILE A 149 -0.90 -7.75 10.45
C ILE A 149 -1.71 -7.96 9.17
N ILE A 150 -1.40 -8.99 8.37
CA ILE A 150 -2.22 -9.35 7.21
C ILE A 150 -3.57 -9.95 7.64
N GLU A 151 -3.56 -10.87 8.62
CA GLU A 151 -4.80 -11.38 9.21
C GLU A 151 -5.66 -10.22 9.75
N GLY A 152 -5.02 -9.27 10.44
CA GLY A 152 -5.63 -8.04 10.92
C GLY A 152 -6.19 -7.16 9.81
N ALA A 153 -5.47 -7.01 8.70
CA ALA A 153 -5.92 -6.24 7.55
C ALA A 153 -7.11 -6.91 6.85
N GLU A 154 -7.13 -8.24 6.78
CA GLU A 154 -8.30 -8.98 6.30
C GLU A 154 -9.50 -8.79 7.21
N GLU A 155 -9.33 -8.87 8.54
CA GLU A 155 -10.40 -8.59 9.49
C GLU A 155 -10.90 -7.14 9.37
N LYS A 156 -10.00 -6.18 9.17
CA LYS A 156 -10.38 -4.80 8.93
C LYS A 156 -11.16 -4.64 7.62
N ALA A 157 -10.77 -5.34 6.57
CA ALA A 157 -11.51 -5.36 5.31
C ALA A 157 -12.93 -5.94 5.51
N LYS A 158 -13.07 -7.03 6.28
CA LYS A 158 -14.38 -7.59 6.68
C LYS A 158 -15.23 -6.56 7.43
N MET A 159 -14.65 -5.82 8.36
CA MET A 159 -15.35 -4.75 9.09
C MET A 159 -15.83 -3.66 8.14
N ILE A 160 -14.98 -3.21 7.21
CA ILE A 160 -15.32 -2.19 6.20
C ILE A 160 -16.45 -2.68 5.29
N CYS A 161 -16.40 -3.93 4.79
CA CYS A 161 -17.46 -4.50 3.95
C CYS A 161 -18.83 -4.58 4.66
N ARG A 162 -18.83 -4.71 5.99
CA ARG A 162 -20.04 -4.79 6.83
C ARG A 162 -20.54 -3.42 7.27
N ASP A 163 -19.82 -2.34 6.97
CA ASP A 163 -20.26 -0.99 7.31
C ASP A 163 -21.62 -0.71 6.64
N PRO A 164 -22.64 -0.24 7.38
CA PRO A 164 -23.96 0.09 6.83
C PRO A 164 -23.93 1.04 5.63
N LYS A 165 -22.90 1.88 5.52
CA LYS A 165 -22.69 2.79 4.39
C LYS A 165 -22.30 2.06 3.10
N LYS A 166 -21.89 0.78 3.18
CA LYS A 166 -21.46 -0.09 2.05
C LYS A 166 -20.61 0.66 1.03
N CYS A 167 -19.58 1.33 1.53
CA CYS A 167 -18.74 2.23 0.76
C CYS A 167 -17.86 1.55 -0.29
N CYS A 168 -17.60 0.24 -0.17
CA CYS A 168 -16.62 -0.48 -0.98
C CYS A 168 -17.15 -1.85 -1.41
N GLU A 169 -17.06 -2.16 -2.70
CA GLU A 169 -17.28 -3.53 -3.23
C GLU A 169 -16.03 -4.39 -3.07
N ASN A 170 -14.86 -3.74 -3.12
CA ASN A 170 -13.56 -4.37 -2.97
C ASN A 170 -12.67 -3.48 -2.11
N ILE A 171 -11.80 -4.10 -1.32
CA ILE A 171 -10.76 -3.40 -0.56
C ILE A 171 -9.41 -3.84 -1.08
N ILE A 172 -8.55 -2.87 -1.39
CA ILE A 172 -7.16 -3.14 -1.76
C ILE A 172 -6.30 -3.05 -0.51
N ILE A 173 -5.52 -4.11 -0.26
CA ILE A 173 -4.55 -4.15 0.83
C ILE A 173 -3.17 -4.11 0.20
N THR A 174 -2.43 -3.05 0.45
CA THR A 174 -1.08 -2.88 -0.08
C THR A 174 -0.06 -2.94 1.05
N VAL A 175 0.92 -3.81 0.92
CA VAL A 175 2.14 -3.77 1.72
C VAL A 175 3.23 -3.08 0.91
N THR A 176 3.74 -1.97 1.44
CA THR A 176 4.82 -1.18 0.85
C THR A 176 5.94 -0.98 1.86
N ASP A 177 7.16 -0.77 1.39
CA ASP A 177 8.32 -0.50 2.25
C ASP A 177 8.60 1.01 2.36
N THR A 178 9.42 1.41 3.32
CA THR A 178 9.88 2.76 3.61
C THR A 178 10.87 3.37 2.61
N VAL A 179 11.39 2.64 1.60
CA VAL A 179 12.52 3.13 0.78
C VAL A 179 12.29 2.99 -0.74
N PRO A 180 12.59 4.01 -1.56
CA PRO A 180 12.81 3.85 -3.00
C PRO A 180 14.29 3.51 -3.20
N ASN A 181 14.61 2.23 -3.06
CA ASN A 181 15.81 1.53 -3.57
C ASN A 181 17.05 2.38 -3.97
N PRO A 182 17.92 2.83 -3.05
CA PRO A 182 19.27 3.23 -3.41
C PRO A 182 20.18 2.00 -3.52
N ALA A 183 21.00 1.94 -4.57
CA ALA A 183 21.81 0.78 -4.98
C ALA A 183 22.82 0.21 -3.94
N TRP A 184 22.99 0.83 -2.77
CA TRP A 184 23.86 0.32 -1.69
C TRP A 184 23.11 -0.57 -0.68
N TYR A 185 21.81 -0.78 -0.88
CA TYR A 185 20.89 -1.37 0.09
C TYR A 185 20.75 -2.91 0.01
N ASP A 186 21.44 -3.58 -0.91
CA ASP A 186 21.42 -5.04 -1.11
C ASP A 186 22.03 -5.87 0.05
N ILE A 187 22.52 -5.25 1.13
CA ILE A 187 23.40 -5.91 2.09
C ILE A 187 22.73 -6.30 3.42
N ILE A 188 21.59 -5.71 3.84
CA ILE A 188 21.14 -5.84 5.25
C ILE A 188 19.66 -6.23 5.43
N SER A 189 18.82 -5.98 4.44
CA SER A 189 17.44 -6.46 4.39
C SER A 189 17.00 -6.34 2.95
N THR A 190 16.59 -7.40 2.28
CA THR A 190 15.95 -7.31 0.96
C THR A 190 14.44 -7.17 1.17
N PRO A 191 13.89 -5.96 1.36
CA PRO A 191 12.46 -5.75 1.22
C PRO A 191 12.06 -6.17 -0.21
N PRO A 192 10.79 -6.55 -0.43
CA PRO A 192 10.34 -6.92 -1.76
C PRO A 192 10.58 -5.74 -2.70
N LYS A 193 11.15 -6.02 -3.89
CA LYS A 193 11.48 -4.99 -4.91
C LYS A 193 10.25 -4.26 -5.44
N GLU A 194 9.06 -4.79 -5.14
CA GLU A 194 7.75 -4.32 -5.57
C GLU A 194 6.78 -4.46 -4.39
N ASP A 195 5.74 -3.61 -4.38
CA ASP A 195 4.68 -3.70 -3.38
C ASP A 195 3.94 -5.05 -3.49
N VAL A 196 3.55 -5.59 -2.33
CA VAL A 196 2.67 -6.76 -2.28
C VAL A 196 1.23 -6.28 -2.20
N VAL A 197 0.39 -6.71 -3.13
CA VAL A 197 -0.99 -6.25 -3.22
C VAL A 197 -1.94 -7.41 -3.10
N PHE A 198 -2.95 -7.26 -2.24
CA PHE A 198 -4.08 -8.14 -2.12
C PHE A 198 -5.37 -7.39 -2.40
N LYS A 199 -6.39 -8.13 -2.82
CA LYS A 199 -7.75 -7.65 -3.03
C LYS A 199 -8.70 -8.50 -2.21
N TYR A 200 -9.44 -7.84 -1.32
CA TYR A 200 -10.56 -8.43 -0.60
C TYR A 200 -11.86 -8.14 -1.36
N ASP A 201 -12.56 -9.18 -1.76
CA ASP A 201 -13.87 -9.09 -2.43
C ASP A 201 -14.97 -9.17 -1.35
N CYS A 202 -15.74 -8.09 -1.16
CA CYS A 202 -16.74 -8.03 -0.11
C CYS A 202 -17.91 -8.99 -0.32
N GLU A 203 -18.27 -9.27 -1.57
CA GLU A 203 -19.37 -10.16 -1.91
C GLU A 203 -18.97 -11.62 -1.66
N LYS A 204 -17.77 -12.00 -2.09
CA LYS A 204 -17.26 -13.36 -1.93
C LYS A 204 -16.64 -13.62 -0.55
N GLY A 205 -16.37 -12.57 0.22
CA GLY A 205 -15.68 -12.64 1.50
C GLY A 205 -14.28 -13.22 1.41
N LYS A 206 -13.57 -12.98 0.29
CA LYS A 206 -12.31 -13.68 -0.04
C LYS A 206 -11.17 -12.70 -0.31
N LEU A 207 -10.04 -12.92 0.36
CA LEU A 207 -8.77 -12.25 0.07
C LEU A 207 -8.00 -13.00 -1.02
N ASN A 208 -7.51 -12.29 -2.03
CA ASN A 208 -6.65 -12.86 -3.06
C ASN A 208 -5.44 -11.96 -3.28
N ARG A 209 -4.25 -12.55 -3.45
CA ARG A 209 -3.07 -11.81 -3.89
C ARG A 209 -3.25 -11.40 -5.36
N VAL A 210 -2.96 -10.14 -5.65
CA VAL A 210 -3.02 -9.53 -6.99
C VAL A 210 -1.63 -9.42 -7.61
N SER A 211 -0.64 -8.95 -6.83
CA SER A 211 0.73 -8.74 -7.31
C SER A 211 1.75 -8.82 -6.17
N GLY A 212 3.02 -8.67 -6.54
CA GLY A 212 4.16 -8.72 -5.63
C GLY A 212 4.71 -10.14 -5.43
N PRO A 213 5.94 -10.25 -4.93
CA PRO A 213 6.69 -11.49 -4.94
C PRO A 213 6.09 -12.54 -3.99
N SER A 214 6.05 -13.80 -4.43
CA SER A 214 5.35 -14.91 -3.77
C SER A 214 6.09 -15.52 -2.58
N ASP A 215 7.31 -15.09 -2.31
CA ASP A 215 8.11 -15.45 -1.15
C ASP A 215 7.85 -14.51 0.05
N TYR A 216 7.18 -13.37 -0.18
CA TYR A 216 6.86 -12.38 0.84
C TYR A 216 5.37 -12.36 1.14
N TYR A 217 4.97 -12.50 2.41
CA TYR A 217 3.56 -12.60 2.85
C TYR A 217 2.76 -13.77 2.22
N ASN A 218 3.41 -14.92 2.00
CA ASN A 218 2.75 -16.13 1.52
C ASN A 218 2.51 -17.04 2.73
N PHE A 219 1.28 -17.04 3.22
CA PHE A 219 0.85 -17.73 4.43
C PHE A 219 -0.38 -18.59 4.18
#